data_AF-A0A971D4H3-F1
#
_entry.id   AF-A0A971D4H3-F1
#
_cell.length_a   1.000
_cell.length_b   1.000
_cell.length_c   1.000
_cell.angle_alpha   90.00
_cell.angle_beta   90.00
_cell.angle_gamma   90.00
#
_symmetry.space_group_name_H-M   'P 1'
#
loop_
_entity.id
_entity.type
_entity.pdbx_description
1 polymer ?
#
loop_
_entity_poly.entity_id
_entity_poly.type
_entity_poly.pdbx_seq_one_letter_code
_entity_poly.pdbx_strand_id
1 'polypeptide(L)' 'MWHEAKKHLRGRLNESAFQFWFDRTVPLGLDGGAFVIGVPNDFAREWIEKRLAGQVAAALADVLGDSVEVKVV' A
#
# COMPACT_ATOMS: atom_id res chain seq x y z
N MET A 1 7.02 -7.28 6.80
CA MET A 1 5.61 -6.86 6.71
C MET A 1 5.32 -6.15 5.39
N TRP A 2 5.76 -4.90 5.16
CA TRP A 2 5.49 -4.18 3.89
C TRP A 2 5.98 -4.88 2.63
N HIS A 3 7.17 -5.51 2.68
CA HIS A 3 7.74 -6.22 1.53
C HIS A 3 6.87 -7.43 1.10
N GLU A 4 6.27 -8.12 2.06
CA GLU A 4 5.32 -9.21 1.78
C GLU A 4 4.00 -8.67 1.23
N ALA A 5 3.46 -7.59 1.81
CA ALA A 5 2.28 -6.91 1.27
C ALA A 5 2.52 -6.44 -0.19
N LYS A 6 3.73 -5.93 -0.50
CA LYS A 6 4.15 -5.60 -1.87
C LYS A 6 4.17 -6.81 -2.80
N LYS A 7 4.57 -8.00 -2.34
CA LYS A 7 4.49 -9.23 -3.15
C LYS A 7 3.04 -9.62 -3.44
N HIS A 8 2.15 -9.55 -2.45
CA HIS A 8 0.71 -9.79 -2.66
C HIS A 8 0.11 -8.80 -3.65
N LEU A 9 0.46 -7.51 -3.54
CA LEU A 9 0.04 -6.47 -4.49
C LEU A 9 0.58 -6.72 -5.90
N ARG A 10 1.83 -7.15 -6.03
CA ARG A 10 2.43 -7.50 -7.33
C ARG A 10 1.76 -8.71 -8.00
N GLY A 11 1.17 -9.63 -7.22
CA GLY A 11 0.35 -10.71 -7.76
C GLY A 11 -1.05 -10.28 -8.21
N ARG A 12 -1.57 -9.17 -7.65
CA ARG A 12 -2.91 -8.63 -7.94
C ARG A 12 -2.90 -7.57 -9.06
N LEU A 13 -1.77 -6.91 -9.26
CA LEU A 13 -1.57 -5.85 -10.24
C LEU A 13 -0.68 -6.36 -11.38
N ASN A 14 -0.80 -5.76 -12.56
CA ASN A 14 0.22 -5.97 -13.59
C ASN A 14 1.54 -5.29 -13.20
N GLU A 15 2.65 -5.79 -13.74
CA GLU A 15 4.00 -5.33 -13.41
C GLU A 15 4.18 -3.83 -13.61
N SER A 16 3.69 -3.27 -14.72
CA SER A 16 3.82 -1.84 -15.04
C SER A 16 3.10 -0.95 -14.04
N ALA A 17 1.88 -1.30 -13.65
CA ALA A 17 1.10 -0.57 -12.65
C ALA A 17 1.76 -0.68 -11.28
N PHE A 18 2.22 -1.87 -10.90
CA PHE A 18 2.91 -2.05 -9.64
C PHE A 18 4.17 -1.19 -9.56
N GLN A 19 4.99 -1.18 -10.61
CA GLN A 19 6.18 -0.34 -10.64
C GLN A 19 5.82 1.16 -10.56
N PHE A 20 4.84 1.60 -11.33
CA PHE A 20 4.49 3.03 -11.36
C PHE A 20 3.98 3.55 -10.00
N TRP A 21 3.15 2.76 -9.31
CA TRP A 21 2.49 3.21 -8.08
C TRP A 21 3.22 2.80 -6.80
N PHE A 22 3.88 1.64 -6.77
CA PHE A 22 4.45 1.07 -5.54
C PHE A 22 5.97 0.99 -5.52
N ASP A 23 6.68 1.14 -6.64
CA ASP A 23 8.14 1.00 -6.66
C ASP A 23 8.80 2.01 -5.72
N ARG A 24 8.35 3.26 -5.81
CA ARG A 24 8.84 4.40 -5.01
C ARG A 24 8.09 4.61 -3.69
N THR A 25 7.29 3.64 -3.24
CA THR A 25 6.59 3.73 -1.95
C THR A 25 7.43 3.21 -0.81
N VAL A 26 7.40 3.94 0.31
CA VAL A 26 8.15 3.59 1.52
C VAL A 26 7.20 3.37 2.69
N PRO A 27 7.41 2.35 3.53
CA PRO A 27 6.64 2.21 4.75
C PRO A 27 7.16 3.23 5.77
N LEU A 28 6.26 4.06 6.29
CA LEU A 28 6.60 5.04 7.33
C LEU A 28 6.33 4.52 8.74
N GLY A 29 5.51 3.48 8.87
CA GLY A 29 5.27 2.77 10.13
C GLY A 29 3.79 2.53 10.39
N LEU A 30 3.48 2.21 11.65
CA LEU A 30 2.12 2.13 12.17
C LEU A 30 1.90 3.34 13.10
N ASP A 31 0.89 4.14 12.81
CA ASP A 31 0.50 5.29 13.62
C ASP A 31 -0.99 5.19 13.98
N GLY A 32 -1.29 5.11 15.27
CA GLY A 32 -2.67 5.02 15.78
C GLY A 32 -3.50 3.85 15.24
N GLY A 33 -2.86 2.73 14.86
CA GLY A 33 -3.54 1.59 14.24
C GLY A 33 -3.68 1.66 12.72
N ALA A 34 -3.15 2.70 12.08
CA ALA A 34 -3.08 2.83 10.63
C ALA A 34 -1.67 2.58 10.12
N PHE A 35 -1.54 1.80 9.04
CA PHE A 35 -0.29 1.62 8.32
C PHE A 35 -0.04 2.81 7.39
N VAL A 36 1.05 3.53 7.61
CA VAL A 36 1.38 4.76 6.88
C VAL A 36 2.36 4.46 5.76
N ILE A 37 2.01 4.85 4.54
CA ILE A 37 2.81 4.66 3.32
C ILE A 37 3.20 6.03 2.76
N GLY A 38 4.50 6.26 2.61
CA GLY A 38 5.05 7.41 1.92
C GLY A 38 5.01 7.22 0.41
N VAL A 39 4.51 8.21 -0.32
CA VAL A 39 4.50 8.27 -1.80
C VAL A 39 5.35 9.44 -2.32
N PRO A 40 5.84 9.37 -3.57
CA PRO A 40 6.69 10.43 -4.11
C PRO A 40 5.96 11.72 -4.50
N ASN A 41 4.62 11.70 -4.64
CA ASN A 41 3.81 12.86 -5.03
C ASN A 41 2.32 12.65 -4.73
N ASP A 42 1.56 13.75 -4.73
CA ASP A 42 0.11 13.77 -4.46
C ASP A 42 -0.72 12.97 -5.47
N PHE A 43 -0.26 12.86 -6.71
CA PHE A 43 -0.96 12.06 -7.72
C PHE A 43 -0.93 10.57 -7.38
N ALA A 44 0.21 10.07 -6.93
CA ALA A 44 0.34 8.70 -6.40
C ALA A 44 -0.49 8.53 -5.12
N ARG A 45 -0.53 9.55 -4.24
CA ARG A 45 -1.38 9.54 -3.06
C ARG A 45 -2.84 9.34 -3.44
N GLU A 46 -3.39 10.25 -4.24
CA GLU A 46 -4.80 10.21 -4.63
C GLU A 46 -5.15 8.93 -5.39
N TRP A 47 -4.27 8.47 -6.26
CA TRP A 47 -4.52 7.25 -7.02
C TRP A 47 -4.58 6.02 -6.11
N ILE A 48 -3.61 5.88 -5.21
CA ILE A 48 -3.57 4.76 -4.27
C ILE A 48 -4.78 4.84 -3.33
N GLU A 49 -5.08 6.00 -2.75
CA GLU A 49 -6.22 6.18 -1.85
C GLU A 49 -7.56 5.89 -2.53
N LYS A 50 -7.80 6.43 -3.74
CA LYS A 50 -9.10 6.31 -4.40
C LYS A 50 -9.32 4.95 -5.06
N ARG A 51 -8.26 4.30 -5.55
CA ARG A 51 -8.41 3.09 -6.39
C ARG A 51 -7.79 1.84 -5.79
N LEU A 52 -6.75 1.97 -4.97
CA LEU A 52 -5.95 0.84 -4.51
C LEU A 52 -6.00 0.64 -3.00
N ALA A 53 -6.60 1.55 -2.23
CA ALA A 53 -6.66 1.48 -0.76
C ALA A 53 -7.25 0.15 -0.28
N GLY A 54 -8.33 -0.34 -0.91
CA GLY A 54 -8.90 -1.64 -0.58
C GLY A 54 -7.96 -2.81 -0.88
N GLN A 55 -7.18 -2.75 -1.97
CA GLN A 55 -6.21 -3.80 -2.30
C GLN A 55 -5.01 -3.78 -1.35
N VAL A 56 -4.56 -2.59 -0.95
CA VAL A 56 -3.46 -2.40 0.02
C VAL A 56 -3.89 -2.86 1.41
N ALA A 57 -5.09 -2.47 1.86
CA ALA A 57 -5.65 -2.91 3.13
C ALA A 57 -5.80 -4.44 3.18
N ALA A 58 -6.33 -5.05 2.11
CA ALA A 58 -6.42 -6.50 2.01
C ALA A 58 -5.05 -7.17 2.05
N ALA A 59 -4.06 -6.66 1.29
CA ALA A 59 -2.71 -7.22 1.30
C ALA A 59 -2.00 -7.07 2.66
N LEU A 60 -2.29 -6.00 3.39
CA LEU A 60 -1.78 -5.82 4.76
C LEU A 60 -2.51 -6.73 5.75
N ALA A 61 -3.82 -6.89 5.63
CA ALA A 61 -4.59 -7.81 6.48
C ALA A 61 -4.15 -9.27 6.29
N ASP A 62 -3.86 -9.69 5.05
CA ASP A 62 -3.32 -11.02 4.75
C ASP A 62 -1.97 -11.28 5.46
N VAL A 63 -1.17 -10.22 5.67
CA VAL A 63 0.16 -10.32 6.30
C VAL A 63 0.10 -10.14 7.82
N LEU A 64 -0.78 -9.26 8.31
CA LEU A 64 -0.91 -8.90 9.72
C LEU A 64 -1.90 -9.81 10.48
N GLY A 65 -2.79 -10.49 9.77
CA GLY A 65 -3.86 -11.32 10.33
C GLY A 65 -5.11 -10.54 10.74
N ASP A 66 -5.05 -9.21 10.76
CA ASP A 66 -6.14 -8.31 11.14
C ASP A 66 -6.31 -7.15 10.16
N SER A 67 -7.54 -6.64 10.07
CA SER A 67 -7.84 -5.44 9.28
C SER A 67 -7.07 -4.23 9.81
N VAL A 68 -6.28 -3.60 8.94
CA VAL A 68 -5.53 -2.38 9.26
C VAL A 68 -6.03 -1.22 8.40
N GLU A 69 -6.13 -0.03 8.98
CA GLU A 69 -6.37 1.19 8.23
C GLU A 69 -5.12 1.56 7.43
N VAL A 70 -5.27 2.13 6.23
CA VAL A 70 -4.15 2.53 5.37
C VAL A 70 -4.18 4.04 5.19
N LYS A 71 -3.06 4.70 5.52
CA LYS A 71 -2.87 6.13 5.30
C LYS A 71 -1.74 6.34 4.31
N VAL A 72 -1.96 7.20 3.32
CA VAL A 72 -0.96 7.52 2.30
C VAL A 72 -0.54 8.98 2.47
N VAL A 73 0.77 9.22 2.60
CA VAL A 73 1.35 10.54 2.85
C VAL A 73 2.50 10.86 1.90
#